data_AF-A0A8S3SY40-F1
#
_entry.id   AF-A0A8S3SY40-F1
#
_cell.length_a   1.000
_cell.length_b   1.000
_cell.length_c   1.000
_cell.angle_alpha   90.00
_cell.angle_beta   90.00
_cell.angle_gamma   90.00
#
_symmetry.space_group_name_H-M   'P 1'
#
loop_
_entity.id
_entity.type
_entity.pdbx_description
1 polymer ?
#
loop_
_entity_poly.entity_id
_entity_poly.type
_entity_poly.pdbx_seq_one_letter_code
_entity_poly.pdbx_strand_id
1 'polypeptide(L)'
;MDNGIYIQVHVSGENEVADHCRKFALSSTKEEHFKDKCNHDHNKVCESCEQLKELLHGILKEVEIANFTDQQTRDDIVYRAQQAVESIFLWKSHILRARNQEAAKSFLFNSMKEDEIFVVFDWAMKYLPRKYREDQLDWFGNCKLMEKAYLDF
;
A
#
# COMPACT_ATOMS: atom_id res chain seq x y z
N MET A 1 -21.57 22.48 -2.68
CA MET A 1 -20.40 22.19 -3.52
C MET A 1 -19.30 21.76 -2.57
N ASP A 2 -19.21 20.46 -2.31
CA ASP A 2 -18.17 19.89 -1.47
C ASP A 2 -16.84 20.00 -2.21
N ASN A 3 -16.04 20.98 -1.82
CA ASN A 3 -14.60 20.94 -2.05
C ASN A 3 -14.03 19.92 -1.07
N GLY A 4 -14.31 18.64 -1.35
CA GLY A 4 -13.59 17.54 -0.73
C GLY A 4 -12.11 17.80 -0.89
N ILE A 5 -11.33 17.58 0.17
CA ILE A 5 -9.88 17.72 0.15
C ILE A 5 -9.34 16.70 -0.86
N TYR A 6 -9.24 17.10 -2.13
CA TYR A 6 -8.57 16.33 -3.15
C TYR A 6 -7.09 16.44 -2.85
N ILE A 7 -6.52 15.38 -2.26
CA ILE A 7 -5.07 15.25 -2.16
C ILE A 7 -4.54 15.21 -3.59
N GLN A 8 -3.96 16.31 -4.06
CA GLN A 8 -3.35 16.39 -5.38
C GLN A 8 -2.06 15.56 -5.34
N VAL A 9 -2.16 14.30 -5.74
CA VAL A 9 -1.00 13.41 -5.86
C VAL A 9 -0.28 13.74 -7.17
N HIS A 10 0.99 14.14 -7.10
CA HIS A 10 1.82 14.48 -8.26
C HIS A 10 2.28 13.26 -9.07
N VAL A 11 1.36 12.35 -9.42
CA VAL A 11 1.68 11.08 -10.09
C VAL A 11 1.09 11.06 -11.50
N SER A 12 1.88 10.60 -12.47
CA SER A 12 1.50 10.40 -13.88
C SER A 12 1.80 8.96 -14.32
N GLY A 13 1.34 8.58 -15.52
CA GLY A 13 1.63 7.24 -16.07
C GLY A 13 3.14 7.00 -16.22
N GLU A 14 3.81 7.97 -16.83
CA GLU A 14 5.27 8.03 -17.00
C GLU A 14 5.78 9.38 -16.46
N ASN A 15 6.95 9.38 -15.81
CA ASN A 15 7.55 10.57 -15.20
C ASN A 15 9.06 10.35 -14.97
N GLU A 16 9.86 11.40 -15.06
CA GLU A 16 11.31 11.32 -14.79
C GLU A 16 11.63 11.33 -13.28
N VAL A 17 10.64 11.53 -12.41
CA VAL A 17 10.76 11.30 -10.97
C VAL A 17 10.24 9.90 -10.65
N ALA A 18 11.10 9.05 -10.07
CA ALA A 18 10.77 7.66 -9.73
C ALA A 18 9.46 7.52 -8.93
N ASP A 19 9.30 8.35 -7.89
CA ASP A 19 8.13 8.36 -7.01
C ASP A 19 6.82 8.82 -7.72
N HIS A 20 6.94 9.47 -8.88
CA HIS A 20 5.81 10.03 -9.63
C HIS A 20 5.45 9.21 -10.88
N CYS A 21 6.36 8.34 -11.32
CA CYS A 21 6.15 7.46 -12.45
C CYS A 21 5.39 6.23 -11.99
N ARG A 22 4.08 6.19 -12.24
CA ARG A 22 3.23 5.08 -11.78
C ARG A 22 3.67 3.73 -12.32
N LYS A 23 4.10 3.70 -13.58
CA LYS A 23 4.64 2.50 -14.23
C LYS A 23 5.86 1.96 -13.49
N PHE A 24 6.81 2.84 -13.16
CA PHE A 24 8.02 2.47 -12.42
C PHE A 24 7.73 2.13 -10.95
N ALA A 25 7.03 3.01 -10.23
CA ALA A 25 6.80 2.88 -8.80
C ALA A 25 5.89 1.71 -8.40
N LEU A 26 5.08 1.17 -9.33
CA LEU A 26 4.29 -0.05 -9.11
C LEU A 26 4.95 -1.32 -9.65
N SER A 27 6.09 -1.20 -10.34
CA SER A 27 6.81 -2.36 -10.86
C SER A 27 7.45 -3.16 -9.73
N SER A 28 7.37 -4.49 -9.82
CA SER A 28 8.05 -5.38 -8.87
C SER A 28 9.56 -5.34 -9.08
N THR A 29 10.30 -5.24 -7.97
CA THR A 29 11.77 -5.38 -7.95
C THR A 29 12.23 -6.83 -7.87
N LYS A 30 11.32 -7.77 -7.55
CA LYS A 30 11.62 -9.18 -7.30
C LYS A 30 11.12 -10.11 -8.41
N GLU A 31 10.00 -9.76 -9.03
CA GLU A 31 9.27 -10.63 -9.94
C GLU A 31 9.23 -10.00 -11.33
N GLU A 32 10.02 -10.55 -12.26
CA GLU A 32 10.19 -9.96 -13.60
C GLU A 32 8.88 -9.89 -14.39
N HIS A 33 7.94 -10.79 -14.14
CA HIS A 33 6.62 -10.80 -14.79
C HIS A 33 5.67 -9.70 -14.28
N PHE A 34 5.98 -9.10 -13.12
CA PHE A 34 5.27 -7.94 -12.57
C PHE A 34 6.08 -6.65 -12.70
N LYS A 35 7.09 -6.65 -13.58
CA LYS A 35 7.94 -5.50 -13.81
C LYS A 35 7.58 -4.85 -15.15
N ASP A 36 7.18 -3.59 -15.09
CA ASP A 36 7.03 -2.77 -16.29
C ASP A 36 8.33 -2.02 -16.59
N LYS A 37 8.64 -1.88 -17.89
CA LYS A 37 9.83 -1.16 -18.35
C LYS A 37 9.48 0.25 -18.79
N CYS A 38 10.18 1.23 -18.24
CA CYS A 38 10.14 2.62 -18.71
C CYS A 38 11.14 2.81 -19.85
N ASN A 39 10.80 3.68 -20.80
CA ASN A 39 11.65 4.11 -21.92
C ASN A 39 12.37 5.45 -21.63
N HIS A 40 12.38 5.86 -20.36
CA HIS A 40 12.93 7.12 -19.86
C HIS A 40 13.69 6.86 -18.55
N ASP A 41 14.55 7.80 -18.19
CA ASP A 41 15.34 7.73 -16.96
C ASP A 41 14.63 8.40 -15.79
N HIS A 42 14.89 7.91 -14.58
CA HIS A 42 14.33 8.45 -13.34
C HIS A 42 15.34 9.32 -12.59
N ASN A 43 15.91 10.30 -13.30
CA ASN A 43 17.01 11.13 -12.81
C ASN A 43 16.55 12.42 -12.11
N LYS A 44 15.25 12.72 -12.11
CA LYS A 44 14.70 13.88 -11.42
C LYS A 44 14.28 13.51 -10.00
N VAL A 45 14.37 14.51 -9.13
CA VAL A 45 14.02 14.41 -7.73
C VAL A 45 12.86 15.35 -7.43
N CYS A 46 11.92 14.90 -6.62
CA CYS A 46 10.86 15.75 -6.11
C CYS A 46 11.20 16.18 -4.69
N GLU A 47 11.29 17.49 -4.47
CA GLU A 47 11.63 18.09 -3.17
C GLU A 47 10.68 17.60 -2.07
N SER A 48 9.37 17.58 -2.30
CA SER A 48 8.41 17.11 -1.30
C SER A 48 8.56 15.62 -0.97
N CYS A 49 8.93 14.78 -1.96
CA CYS A 49 9.19 13.36 -1.71
C CYS A 49 10.47 13.16 -0.88
N GLU A 50 11.51 13.95 -1.13
CA GLU A 50 12.75 13.89 -0.34
C GLU A 50 12.59 14.48 1.05
N GLN A 51 11.91 15.62 1.19
CA GLN A 51 11.62 16.20 2.51
C GLN A 51 10.89 15.21 3.42
N LEU A 52 9.94 14.42 2.88
CA LEU A 52 9.29 13.36 3.64
C LEU A 52 10.28 12.28 4.09
N LYS A 53 11.15 11.82 3.19
CA LYS A 53 12.16 10.79 3.51
C LYS A 53 13.14 11.30 4.57
N GLU A 54 13.65 12.51 4.39
CA GLU A 54 14.59 13.16 5.30
C GLU A 54 13.96 13.39 6.67
N LEU A 55 12.72 13.88 6.73
CA LEU A 55 12.00 14.09 7.99
C LEU A 55 11.81 12.78 8.76
N LEU A 56 11.33 11.72 8.08
CA LEU A 56 11.12 10.42 8.72
C LEU A 56 12.43 9.80 9.19
N HIS A 57 13.49 9.92 8.39
CA HIS A 57 14.82 9.47 8.78
C HIS A 57 15.38 10.25 9.98
N GLY A 58 15.19 11.57 9.99
CA GLY A 58 15.57 12.45 11.10
C GLY A 58 14.86 12.07 12.40
N ILE A 59 13.53 11.90 12.36
CA ILE A 59 12.75 11.45 13.53
C ILE A 59 13.27 10.11 14.03
N LEU A 60 13.48 9.14 13.13
CA LEU A 60 13.95 7.81 13.52
C LEU A 60 15.32 7.87 14.20
N LYS A 61 16.24 8.66 13.64
CA LYS A 61 17.57 8.87 14.21
C LYS A 61 17.51 9.49 15.60
N GLU A 62 16.70 10.53 15.80
CA GLU A 62 16.53 11.17 17.11
C GLU A 62 15.95 10.19 18.15
N VAL A 63 15.02 9.32 17.74
CA VAL A 63 14.48 8.26 18.60
C VAL A 63 15.56 7.23 18.97
N GLU A 64 16.43 6.86 18.04
CA GLU A 64 17.48 5.86 18.26
C GLU A 64 18.58 6.33 19.23
N ILE A 65 18.88 7.63 19.26
CA ILE A 65 19.90 8.24 20.14
C ILE A 65 19.33 8.79 21.45
N ALA A 66 18.01 8.80 21.62
CA ALA A 66 17.37 9.28 22.83
C ALA A 66 17.83 8.47 24.05
N ASN A 67 17.95 9.15 25.19
CA ASN A 67 18.31 8.49 26.45
C ASN A 67 17.07 7.85 27.06
N PHE A 68 17.11 6.53 27.24
CA PHE A 68 16.08 5.75 27.91
C PHE A 68 16.59 5.24 29.25
N THR A 69 15.67 5.12 30.21
CA THR A 69 15.97 4.61 31.56
C THR A 69 16.25 3.12 31.59
N ASP A 70 15.65 2.36 30.67
CA ASP A 70 15.79 0.92 30.57
C ASP A 70 15.81 0.46 29.09
N GLN A 71 16.49 -0.65 28.86
CA GLN A 71 16.72 -1.19 27.52
C GLN A 71 15.43 -1.69 26.85
N GLN A 72 14.49 -2.24 27.63
CA GLN A 72 13.25 -2.77 27.08
C GLN A 72 12.38 -1.65 26.50
N THR A 73 12.21 -0.55 27.25
CA THR A 73 11.50 0.65 26.79
C THR A 73 12.17 1.24 25.54
N ARG A 74 13.50 1.28 25.51
CA ARG A 74 14.25 1.72 24.33
C ARG A 74 13.87 0.88 23.10
N ASP A 75 13.99 -0.43 23.21
CA ASP A 75 13.78 -1.34 22.08
C ASP A 75 12.32 -1.31 21.60
N ASP A 76 11.36 -1.24 22.51
CA ASP A 76 9.93 -1.09 22.19
C ASP A 76 9.64 0.22 21.44
N ILE A 77 10.23 1.35 21.88
CA ILE A 77 10.00 2.66 21.26
C ILE A 77 10.67 2.74 19.88
N VAL A 78 11.91 2.26 19.77
CA VAL A 78 12.62 2.20 18.47
C VAL A 78 11.84 1.33 17.49
N TYR A 79 11.38 0.15 17.92
CA TYR A 79 10.57 -0.73 17.08
C TYR A 79 9.28 -0.04 16.60
N ARG A 80 8.55 0.63 17.50
CA ARG A 80 7.33 1.37 17.13
C ARG A 80 7.61 2.51 16.15
N ALA A 81 8.71 3.24 16.32
CA ALA A 81 9.11 4.28 15.40
C ALA A 81 9.42 3.72 14.00
N GLN A 82 10.14 2.61 13.92
CA GLN A 82 10.42 1.92 12.65
C GLN A 82 9.11 1.47 11.97
N GLN A 83 8.20 0.86 12.72
CA GLN A 83 6.90 0.43 12.20
C GLN A 83 6.02 1.60 11.74
N ALA A 84 6.08 2.74 12.43
CA ALA A 84 5.37 3.95 12.01
C ALA A 84 5.91 4.50 10.69
N VAL A 85 7.24 4.58 10.54
CA VAL A 85 7.89 5.00 9.28
C VAL A 85 7.51 4.06 8.13
N GLU A 86 7.59 2.75 8.35
CA GLU A 86 7.18 1.74 7.37
C GLU A 86 5.70 1.92 6.97
N SER A 87 4.81 2.11 7.94
CA SER A 87 3.39 2.32 7.71
C SER A 87 3.09 3.55 6.85
N ILE A 88 3.87 4.63 7.01
CA ILE A 88 3.72 5.85 6.20
C ILE A 88 4.12 5.57 4.74
N PHE A 89 5.20 4.83 4.50
CA PHE A 89 5.59 4.44 3.13
C PHE A 89 4.59 3.47 2.50
N LEU A 90 4.09 2.50 3.27
CA LEU A 90 3.02 1.60 2.83
C LEU A 90 1.76 2.37 2.45
N TRP A 91 1.42 3.41 3.22
CA TRP A 91 0.31 4.31 2.91
C TRP A 91 0.56 5.10 1.61
N LYS A 92 1.76 5.65 1.40
CA LYS A 92 2.14 6.29 0.12
C LYS A 92 1.96 5.33 -1.06
N SER A 93 2.43 4.09 -0.94
CA SER A 93 2.25 3.05 -1.96
C SER A 93 0.78 2.66 -2.16
N HIS A 94 -0.02 2.68 -1.10
CA HIS A 94 -1.47 2.44 -1.19
C HIS A 94 -2.16 3.55 -2.02
N ILE A 95 -1.87 4.82 -1.76
CA ILE A 95 -2.39 5.96 -2.54
C ILE A 95 -2.03 5.80 -4.02
N LEU A 96 -0.79 5.42 -4.33
CA LEU A 96 -0.34 5.20 -5.70
C LEU A 96 -1.14 4.09 -6.39
N ARG A 97 -1.36 2.95 -5.71
CA ARG A 97 -2.19 1.85 -6.21
C ARG A 97 -3.64 2.27 -6.43
N ALA A 98 -4.22 3.00 -5.50
CA ALA A 98 -5.57 3.54 -5.63
C ALA A 98 -5.68 4.45 -6.87
N ARG A 99 -4.66 5.29 -7.11
CA ARG A 99 -4.65 6.15 -8.29
C ARG A 99 -4.48 5.40 -9.61
N ASN A 100 -3.74 4.29 -9.60
CA ASN A 100 -3.65 3.40 -10.75
C ASN A 100 -4.97 2.72 -11.06
N GLN A 101 -5.64 2.19 -10.02
CA GLN A 101 -6.95 1.55 -10.14
C GLN A 101 -7.98 2.52 -10.68
N GLU A 102 -8.01 3.76 -10.19
CA GLU A 102 -8.91 4.79 -10.70
C GLU A 102 -8.63 5.12 -12.17
N ALA A 103 -7.35 5.23 -12.57
CA ALA A 103 -7.00 5.45 -13.97
C ALA A 103 -7.46 4.30 -14.88
N ALA A 104 -7.27 3.04 -14.45
CA ALA A 104 -7.72 1.86 -15.19
C ALA A 104 -9.25 1.80 -15.28
N LYS A 105 -9.94 2.14 -14.18
CA LYS A 105 -11.40 2.21 -14.11
C LYS A 105 -11.94 3.27 -15.08
N SER A 106 -11.40 4.48 -15.06
CA SER A 106 -11.79 5.55 -15.98
C SER A 106 -11.53 5.18 -17.44
N PHE A 107 -10.40 4.52 -17.74
CA PHE A 107 -10.13 4.01 -19.08
C PHE A 107 -11.21 3.02 -19.54
N LEU A 108 -11.52 2.02 -18.71
CA LEU A 108 -12.54 1.02 -19.01
C LEU A 108 -13.91 1.65 -19.24
N PHE A 109 -14.34 2.59 -18.39
CA PHE A 109 -15.62 3.28 -18.57
C PHE A 109 -15.70 4.07 -19.87
N ASN A 110 -14.60 4.72 -20.27
CA ASN A 110 -14.55 5.48 -21.52
C ASN A 110 -14.50 4.60 -22.77
N SER A 111 -14.02 3.35 -22.65
CA SER A 111 -13.95 2.40 -23.75
C SER A 111 -15.15 1.45 -23.85
N MET A 112 -16.05 1.49 -22.86
CA MET A 112 -17.16 0.54 -22.73
C MET A 112 -18.25 0.78 -23.77
N LYS A 113 -18.78 -0.30 -24.34
CA LYS A 113 -19.96 -0.24 -25.22
C LYS A 113 -21.26 -0.29 -24.41
N GLU A 114 -22.38 0.06 -25.03
CA GLU A 114 -23.70 0.08 -24.39
C GLU A 114 -24.18 -1.30 -23.91
N ASP A 115 -23.68 -2.38 -24.52
CA ASP A 115 -24.02 -3.77 -24.20
C ASP A 115 -23.02 -4.46 -23.25
N GLU A 116 -22.04 -3.73 -22.74
CA GLU A 116 -21.01 -4.23 -21.83
C GLU A 116 -21.31 -3.87 -20.37
N ILE A 117 -20.93 -4.74 -19.43
CA ILE A 117 -21.10 -4.50 -18.00
C ILE A 117 -19.74 -4.53 -17.28
N PHE A 118 -19.52 -3.57 -16.39
CA PHE A 118 -18.34 -3.56 -15.51
C PHE A 118 -18.65 -4.21 -14.18
N VAL A 119 -17.92 -5.28 -13.85
CA VAL A 119 -18.07 -5.99 -12.58
C VAL A 119 -16.81 -5.79 -11.74
N VAL A 120 -16.97 -5.19 -10.56
CA VAL A 120 -15.89 -5.05 -9.56
C VAL A 120 -16.05 -6.15 -8.53
N PHE A 121 -15.05 -7.02 -8.40
CA PHE A 121 -14.97 -7.97 -7.31
C PHE A 121 -13.98 -7.48 -6.26
N ASP A 122 -14.50 -7.15 -5.07
CA ASP A 122 -13.65 -6.92 -3.90
C ASP A 122 -13.31 -8.25 -3.23
N TRP A 123 -12.19 -8.85 -3.65
CA TRP A 123 -11.69 -10.10 -3.10
C TRP A 123 -11.09 -9.92 -1.69
N ALA A 124 -10.52 -8.75 -1.39
CA ALA A 124 -9.84 -8.50 -0.12
C ALA A 124 -10.83 -8.35 1.05
N MET A 125 -11.94 -7.62 0.88
CA MET A 125 -12.95 -7.47 1.93
C MET A 125 -13.77 -8.73 2.19
N LYS A 126 -13.85 -9.69 1.26
CA LYS A 126 -14.53 -10.97 1.54
C LYS A 126 -13.64 -11.99 2.23
N TYR A 127 -12.35 -11.99 1.95
CA TYR A 127 -11.43 -13.02 2.44
C TYR A 127 -10.70 -12.62 3.73
N LEU A 128 -10.27 -11.36 3.88
CA LEU A 128 -9.55 -10.91 5.07
C LEU A 128 -10.40 -11.02 6.35
N PRO A 129 -11.69 -10.63 6.36
CA PRO A 129 -12.53 -10.83 7.54
C PRO A 129 -12.85 -12.30 7.83
N ARG A 130 -12.73 -13.21 6.85
CA ARG A 130 -12.89 -14.65 7.10
C ARG A 130 -11.68 -15.21 7.84
N LYS A 131 -10.46 -14.86 7.41
CA LYS A 131 -9.22 -15.24 8.10
C LYS A 131 -9.22 -14.83 9.57
N TYR A 132 -9.58 -13.58 9.88
CA TYR A 132 -9.65 -13.12 11.28
C TYR A 132 -10.84 -13.70 12.06
N ARG A 133 -11.92 -14.08 11.38
CA ARG A 133 -13.08 -14.72 12.02
C ARG A 133 -12.79 -16.18 12.35
N GLU A 134 -12.02 -16.88 11.52
CA GLU A 134 -11.54 -18.24 11.80
C GLU A 134 -10.63 -18.27 13.02
N ASP A 135 -9.66 -17.36 13.12
CA ASP A 135 -8.80 -17.25 14.31
C ASP A 135 -9.60 -16.94 15.59
N GLN A 136 -10.65 -16.12 15.50
CA GLN A 136 -11.54 -15.85 16.64
C GLN A 136 -12.45 -17.03 16.99
N LEU A 137 -12.90 -17.82 16.02
CA LEU A 137 -13.69 -19.03 16.24
C LEU A 137 -12.85 -20.17 16.83
N ASP A 138 -11.57 -20.28 16.46
CA ASP A 138 -10.66 -21.24 17.07
C ASP A 138 -10.26 -20.81 18.50
N TRP A 139 -10.04 -19.50 18.71
CA TRP A 139 -9.66 -18.95 20.02
C TRP A 139 -10.80 -18.93 21.06
N PHE A 140 -12.03 -18.60 20.66
CA PHE A 140 -13.19 -18.54 21.58
C PHE A 140 -14.15 -19.73 21.47
N GLY A 141 -14.20 -20.42 20.33
CA GLY A 141 -15.27 -21.36 20.00
C GLY A 141 -14.93 -22.84 20.17
N ASN A 142 -13.66 -23.23 20.36
CA ASN A 142 -13.24 -24.65 20.36
C ASN A 142 -13.83 -25.47 19.18
N CYS A 143 -13.99 -24.85 18.01
CA CYS A 143 -14.61 -25.50 16.85
C CYS A 143 -13.59 -26.29 16.02
N LYS A 144 -12.89 -27.24 16.64
CA LYS A 144 -12.09 -28.26 15.93
C LYS A 144 -12.95 -29.39 15.38
N LEU A 145 -14.03 -29.09 14.64
CA LEU A 145 -14.83 -30.11 13.95
C LEU A 145 -15.53 -29.55 12.70
N MET A 146 -14.77 -29.00 11.75
CA MET A 146 -15.29 -28.79 10.38
C MET A 146 -14.22 -29.00 9.29
N GLU A 147 -13.19 -29.81 9.55
CA GLU A 147 -12.16 -30.14 8.53
C GLU A 147 -12.62 -31.24 7.54
N LYS A 148 -13.92 -31.59 7.50
CA LYS A 148 -14.45 -32.68 6.66
C LYS A 148 -15.57 -32.33 5.68
N ALA A 149 -15.87 -31.04 5.48
CA ALA A 149 -16.94 -30.64 4.54
C ALA A 149 -16.46 -29.76 3.36
N TYR A 150 -15.16 -29.51 3.22
CA TYR A 150 -14.60 -28.60 2.20
C TYR A 150 -13.84 -29.34 1.08
N LEU A 151 -14.35 -30.50 0.64
CA LEU A 151 -13.85 -31.19 -0.55
C LEU A 151 -14.89 -31.39 -1.67
N ASP A 152 -16.05 -30.77 -1.56
CA ASP A 152 -17.03 -30.74 -2.65
C ASP A 152 -17.48 -29.30 -2.90
N PHE A 153 -16.77 -28.62 -3.83
CA PHE A 153 -17.20 -27.61 -4.81
C PHE A 153 -16.01 -26.74 -5.26
#